data_AF-A0A4S8MIK7-F1
#
_entry.id   AF-A0A4S8MIK7-F1
#
_cell.length_a   1.000
_cell.length_b   1.000
_cell.length_c   1.000
_cell.angle_alpha   90.00
_cell.angle_beta   90.00
_cell.angle_gamma   90.00
#
_symmetry.space_group_name_H-M   'P 1'
#
loop_
_entity.id
_entity.type
_entity.pdbx_description
1 polymer ?
#
loop_
_entity_poly.entity_id
_entity_poly.type
_entity_poly.pdbx_seq_one_letter_code
_entity_poly.pdbx_strand_id
1 'polypeptide(L)' 'MIQVNNSVRRPAPAISVPETNGPELWGQYCGRKHYSLEVTQHPMRARMCGFGDKDRRPLAPAAVAKMIVRGDDNSLVDVE' A
#
# COMPACT_ATOMS: atom_id res chain seq x y z
N MET A 1 30.96 9.87 -44.93
CA MET A 1 29.74 9.04 -44.88
C MET A 1 29.82 8.16 -43.65
N ILE A 2 29.05 8.45 -42.61
CA ILE A 2 28.91 7.58 -41.43
C ILE A 2 27.53 6.95 -41.57
N GLN A 3 27.46 5.63 -41.79
CA GLN A 3 26.18 4.90 -41.80
C GLN A 3 25.74 4.65 -40.35
N VAL A 4 24.55 5.13 -40.00
CA VAL A 4 23.91 4.84 -38.72
C VAL A 4 22.99 3.63 -38.91
N ASN A 5 23.34 2.50 -38.30
CA ASN A 5 22.50 1.30 -38.26
C ASN A 5 21.34 1.53 -37.26
N ASN A 6 20.12 1.66 -37.77
CA ASN A 6 18.91 1.73 -36.96
C ASN A 6 18.31 0.32 -36.80
N SER A 7 18.82 -0.45 -35.84
CA SER A 7 18.19 -1.71 -35.44
C SER A 7 16.96 -1.40 -34.58
N VAL A 8 15.79 -1.60 -35.18
CA VAL A 8 14.47 -1.48 -34.54
C VAL A 8 14.45 -2.36 -33.28
N ARG A 9 14.44 -1.72 -32.10
CA ARG A 9 14.20 -2.41 -30.82
C ARG A 9 12.78 -2.96 -30.86
N ARG A 10 12.63 -4.29 -30.98
CA ARG A 10 11.35 -4.95 -30.73
C ARG A 10 10.94 -4.67 -29.27
N PRO A 11 9.72 -4.17 -29.00
CA PRO A 11 9.25 -4.08 -27.63
C PRO A 11 9.13 -5.50 -27.06
N ALA A 12 9.62 -5.70 -25.83
CA ALA A 12 9.42 -6.92 -25.08
C ALA A 12 7.91 -7.23 -24.95
N PRO A 13 7.50 -8.50 -24.87
CA PRO A 13 6.10 -8.84 -24.67
C PRO A 13 5.63 -8.21 -23.36
N ALA A 14 4.58 -7.39 -23.45
CA ALA A 14 3.97 -6.75 -22.30
C ALA A 14 3.48 -7.85 -21.34
N ILE A 15 4.13 -7.98 -20.18
CA ILE A 15 3.55 -8.71 -19.06
C ILE A 15 2.28 -7.94 -18.72
N SER A 16 1.12 -8.58 -18.92
CA SER A 16 -0.17 -8.03 -18.51
C SER A 16 -0.18 -7.95 -16.99
N VAL A 17 0.23 -6.80 -16.44
CA VAL A 17 0.03 -6.47 -15.04
C VAL A 17 -1.48 -6.39 -14.85
N PRO A 18 -2.12 -7.28 -14.06
CA PRO A 18 -3.55 -7.21 -13.85
C PRO A 18 -3.86 -5.82 -13.28
N GLU A 19 -4.78 -5.10 -13.94
CA GLU A 19 -5.28 -3.80 -13.51
C GLU A 19 -5.92 -3.95 -12.12
N THR A 20 -5.08 -3.80 -11.10
CA THR A 20 -5.52 -3.87 -9.71
C THR A 20 -6.02 -2.47 -9.39
N ASN A 21 -7.28 -2.19 -9.72
CA ASN A 21 -7.95 -0.90 -9.43
C ASN A 21 -8.23 -0.70 -7.92
N GLY A 22 -7.30 -1.12 -7.06
CA GLY A 22 -7.28 -0.89 -5.63
C GLY A 22 -5.85 -0.56 -5.19
N PRO A 23 -5.64 0.04 -4.00
CA PRO A 23 -4.30 0.19 -3.48
C PRO A 23 -3.65 -1.19 -3.49
N GLU A 24 -2.49 -1.27 -4.14
CA GLU A 24 -1.58 -2.42 -4.17
C GLU A 24 -1.71 -3.23 -2.87
N LEU A 25 -1.91 -4.55 -2.96
CA LEU A 25 -2.08 -5.44 -1.82
C LEU A 25 -0.95 -5.20 -0.80
N TRP A 26 -1.20 -4.31 0.17
CA TRP A 26 -0.20 -3.94 1.15
C TRP A 26 -0.07 -5.10 2.12
N GLY A 27 1.14 -5.65 2.23
CA GLY A 27 1.40 -6.74 3.13
C GLY A 27 2.75 -7.37 2.86
N GLN A 28 3.29 -8.05 3.86
CA GLN A 28 4.56 -8.75 3.76
C GLN A 28 4.44 -10.13 4.37
N TYR A 29 5.10 -11.10 3.73
CA TYR A 29 5.33 -12.40 4.34
C TYR A 29 6.52 -12.32 5.29
N CYS A 30 6.34 -12.82 6.50
CA CYS A 30 7.43 -13.12 7.42
C CYS A 30 7.31 -14.60 7.82
N GLY A 31 8.23 -15.42 7.31
CA GLY A 31 8.13 -16.87 7.41
C GLY A 31 6.90 -17.39 6.65
N ARG A 32 6.04 -18.15 7.34
CA ARG A 32 4.81 -18.72 6.78
C ARG A 32 3.55 -17.87 7.04
N LYS A 33 3.72 -16.65 7.54
CA LYS A 33 2.60 -15.76 7.87
C LYS A 33 2.62 -14.52 6.99
N HIS A 34 1.47 -14.14 6.49
CA HIS A 34 1.25 -12.89 5.77
C HIS A 34 0.68 -11.82 6.71
N TYR A 35 1.31 -10.66 6.76
CA TYR A 35 0.92 -9.55 7.63
C TYR A 35 0.44 -8.38 6.78
N SER A 36 -0.71 -7.80 7.13
CA SER A 36 -1.25 -6.62 6.47
C SER A 36 -1.96 -5.69 7.49
N LEU A 37 -2.16 -4.41 7.16
CA LEU A 37 -2.83 -3.40 8.00
C LEU A 37 -4.08 -2.80 7.34
N GLU A 38 -5.27 -3.19 7.80
CA GLU A 38 -6.53 -2.62 7.34
C GLU A 38 -6.88 -1.34 8.10
N VAL A 39 -7.14 -0.23 7.41
CA VAL A 39 -7.67 0.98 8.05
C VAL A 39 -9.14 0.77 8.39
N THR A 40 -9.45 0.52 9.66
CA THR A 40 -10.82 0.30 10.15
C THR A 40 -11.55 1.58 10.49
N GLN A 41 -10.81 2.64 10.84
CA GLN A 41 -11.35 3.98 11.06
C GLN A 41 -10.56 4.98 10.22
N HIS A 42 -11.23 5.56 9.23
CA HIS A 42 -10.64 6.57 8.36
C HIS A 42 -10.81 7.96 8.98
N PRO A 43 -9.78 8.83 8.93
CA PRO A 43 -9.92 10.23 9.31
C PRO A 43 -10.77 10.97 8.26
N MET A 44 -11.76 11.73 8.71
CA MET A 44 -12.75 12.36 7.81
C MET A 44 -12.60 13.87 7.71
N ARG A 45 -12.04 14.50 8.75
CA ARG A 45 -11.79 15.94 8.77
C ARG A 45 -10.49 16.27 9.48
N ALA A 46 -9.95 17.42 9.12
CA ALA A 46 -8.77 18.00 9.71
C ALA A 46 -9.00 19.51 9.93
N ARG A 47 -8.18 20.10 10.80
CA ARG A 47 -8.04 21.55 10.93
C ARG A 47 -6.55 21.87 10.84
N MET A 48 -6.21 22.94 10.14
CA MET A 48 -4.82 23.42 10.10
C MET A 48 -4.28 23.66 11.51
N CYS A 49 -3.05 23.22 11.78
CA CYS A 49 -2.43 23.24 13.12
C CYS A 49 -1.88 24.61 13.56
N GLY A 50 -2.36 25.72 12.98
CA GLY A 50 -1.83 27.06 13.29
C GLY A 50 -0.30 27.17 13.15
N PHE A 51 0.30 28.13 13.85
CA PHE A 51 1.76 28.28 13.92
C PHE A 51 2.28 27.78 15.27
N GLY A 52 3.33 26.96 15.22
CA GLY A 52 4.01 26.44 16.41
C GLY A 52 3.39 25.16 17.00
N ASP A 53 4.05 24.63 18.02
CA ASP A 53 3.74 23.31 18.57
C ASP A 53 2.55 23.29 19.52
N LYS A 54 2.06 24.47 19.92
CA LYS A 54 0.93 24.58 20.84
C LYS A 54 -0.45 24.42 20.20
N ASP A 55 -0.57 24.49 18.88
CA ASP A 55 -1.86 24.32 18.17
C ASP A 55 -1.94 23.01 17.37
N ARG A 56 -1.50 21.90 17.97
CA ARG A 56 -1.68 20.57 17.36
C ARG A 56 -3.16 20.17 17.41
N ARG A 57 -3.74 19.90 16.24
CA ARG A 57 -5.13 19.47 16.08
C ARG A 57 -5.16 18.08 15.47
N PRO A 58 -5.54 17.04 16.22
CA PRO A 58 -5.60 15.69 15.66
C PRO A 58 -6.68 15.61 14.57
N LEU A 59 -6.48 14.68 13.64
CA LEU A 59 -7.52 14.28 12.69
C LEU A 59 -8.73 13.73 13.44
N ALA A 60 -9.92 13.94 12.87
CA ALA A 60 -11.16 13.44 13.45
C ALA A 60 -12.01 12.69 12.41
N PRO A 61 -12.49 11.47 12.72
CA PRO A 61 -12.10 10.65 13.86
C PRO A 61 -10.63 10.21 13.73
N ALA A 62 -10.04 9.63 14.78
CA ALA A 62 -8.64 9.18 14.75
C ALA A 62 -8.44 8.11 13.65
N ALA A 63 -7.26 8.04 13.05
CA ALA A 63 -6.97 6.90 12.18
C ALA A 63 -6.76 5.64 13.05
N VAL A 64 -7.47 4.56 12.73
CA VAL A 64 -7.29 3.26 13.39
C VAL A 64 -6.99 2.22 12.32
N ALA A 65 -5.94 1.44 12.53
CA ALA A 65 -5.58 0.32 11.70
C ALA A 65 -5.66 -0.98 12.50
N LYS A 66 -6.14 -2.05 11.86
CA LYS A 66 -6.16 -3.41 12.35
C LYS A 66 -5.09 -4.20 11.63
N MET A 67 -4.20 -4.85 12.38
CA MET A 67 -3.31 -5.84 11.82
C MET A 67 -4.08 -7.12 11.50
N ILE A 68 -3.94 -7.60 10.28
CA ILE A 68 -4.47 -8.87 9.80
C ILE A 68 -3.27 -9.79 9.59
N VAL A 69 -3.26 -10.92 10.29
CA VAL A 69 -2.24 -11.97 10.13
C VAL A 69 -2.93 -13.18 9.53
N ARG A 70 -2.42 -13.65 8.39
CA ARG A 70 -2.89 -14.87 7.73
C ARG A 70 -1.83 -15.96 7.74
N GLY A 71 -2.25 -17.21 7.90
CA GLY A 71 -1.42 -18.39 7.71
C GLY A 71 -1.07 -18.64 6.24
N ASP A 72 -0.35 -19.74 6.00
CA ASP A 72 -0.02 -20.26 4.66
C ASP A 72 -1.25 -20.78 3.92
N ASP A 73 -2.25 -21.25 4.65
CA ASP A 73 -3.59 -21.63 4.16
C ASP A 73 -4.56 -20.43 4.02
N ASN A 74 -4.06 -19.20 4.19
CA ASN A 74 -4.84 -17.96 4.19
C ASN A 74 -5.89 -17.86 5.34
N SER A 75 -5.83 -18.73 6.34
CA SER A 75 -6.64 -18.63 7.55
C SER A 75 -6.25 -17.41 8.39
N LEU A 76 -7.22 -16.79 9.06
CA LEU A 76 -6.93 -15.70 10.00
C LEU A 76 -6.36 -16.28 11.28
N VAL A 77 -5.21 -15.76 11.71
CA VAL A 77 -4.62 -16.10 13.01
C VAL A 77 -5.31 -15.27 14.08
N ASP A 78 -5.99 -15.92 15.02
CA ASP A 78 -6.60 -15.26 16.17
C ASP A 78 -5.55 -14.96 17.25
N VAL A 79 -5.78 -13.87 17.99
CA VAL A 79 -4.93 -13.46 19.11
C VAL A 79 -5.71 -13.75 20.38
N GLU A 80 -5.47 -14.92 20.98
CA GLU A 80 -6.03 -15.29 22.29
C GLU A 80 -5.47 -14.40 23.41
#